data_AF-A0A3M0ZV83-F1
#
_entry.id   AF-A0A3M0ZV83-F1
#
_cell.length_a   1.000
_cell.length_b   1.000
_cell.length_c   1.000
_cell.angle_alpha   90.00
_cell.angle_beta   90.00
_cell.angle_gamma   90.00
#
_symmetry.space_group_name_H-M   'P 1'
#
loop_
_entity.id
_entity.type
_entity.pdbx_description
1 polymer ?
#
loop_
_entity_poly.entity_id
_entity_poly.type
_entity_poly.pdbx_seq_one_letter_code
_entity_poly.pdbx_strand_id
1 'polypeptide(L)'
;RVHAMRLGAPDASGRRQPEPVPGTSRSLKADLVILALGFDPEDIPAAFGARDLATTRWGTLIVDPRTMMTSIDGVFAAGDIVRGASLVVWAIREAQEAATAIHRYLAQGHGAATDRSAAAEFATAG
;
A
#
# COMPACT_ATOMS: atom_id res chain seq x y z
N ARG A 1 23.56 -12.74 -16.45
CA ARG A 1 23.57 -12.65 -17.93
C ARG A 1 22.51 -11.64 -18.34
N VAL A 2 22.73 -10.91 -19.42
CA VAL A 2 21.77 -9.94 -19.96
C VAL A 2 21.33 -10.37 -21.35
N HIS A 3 20.09 -10.04 -21.71
CA HIS A 3 19.50 -10.30 -23.02
C HIS A 3 19.04 -8.97 -23.61
N ALA A 4 19.21 -8.77 -24.92
CA ALA A 4 18.58 -7.64 -25.58
C ALA A 4 17.07 -7.89 -25.70
N MET A 5 16.29 -6.85 -25.47
CA MET A 5 14.83 -6.88 -25.62
C MET A 5 14.43 -5.94 -26.76
N ARG A 6 13.41 -6.31 -27.52
CA ARG A 6 12.72 -5.41 -28.46
C ARG A 6 11.29 -5.16 -28.00
N LEU A 7 10.70 -4.05 -28.40
CA LEU A 7 9.27 -3.84 -28.17
C LEU A 7 8.46 -4.57 -29.23
N GLY A 8 7.54 -5.43 -28.80
CA GLY A 8 6.57 -6.10 -29.66
C GLY A 8 5.56 -5.13 -30.28
N ALA A 9 4.59 -5.69 -30.98
CA ALA A 9 3.45 -4.93 -31.47
C ALA A 9 2.66 -4.32 -30.28
N PRO A 10 2.06 -3.12 -30.47
CA PRO A 10 1.16 -2.57 -29.46
C PRO A 10 -0.09 -3.44 -29.35
N ASP A 11 -0.55 -3.66 -28.11
CA ASP A 11 -1.88 -4.22 -27.85
C ASP A 11 -2.98 -3.17 -28.08
N ALA A 12 -4.24 -3.54 -27.84
CA ALA A 12 -5.39 -2.66 -28.01
C ALA A 12 -5.34 -1.39 -27.12
N SER A 13 -4.55 -1.39 -26.04
CA SER A 13 -4.33 -0.22 -25.17
C SER A 13 -3.16 0.66 -25.63
N GLY A 14 -2.43 0.24 -26.67
CA GLY A 14 -1.20 0.87 -27.13
C GLY A 14 0.05 0.41 -26.36
N ARG A 15 -0.09 -0.45 -25.36
CA ARG A 15 1.03 -0.95 -24.56
C ARG A 15 1.82 -1.97 -25.38
N ARG A 16 3.15 -1.87 -25.33
CA ARG A 16 4.06 -2.81 -25.99
C ARG A 16 4.72 -3.71 -24.97
N GLN A 17 4.72 -5.01 -25.24
CA GLN A 17 5.40 -5.99 -24.39
C GLN A 17 6.87 -6.13 -24.82
N PRO A 18 7.81 -6.27 -23.87
CA PRO A 18 9.20 -6.59 -24.19
C PRO A 18 9.31 -8.04 -24.66
N GLU A 19 9.98 -8.25 -25.80
CA GLU A 19 10.26 -9.56 -26.39
C GLU A 19 11.78 -9.81 -26.41
N PRO A 20 12.27 -10.98 -25.92
CA PRO A 20 13.68 -11.33 -26.01
C PRO A 20 14.14 -11.44 -27.46
N VAL A 21 15.31 -10.87 -27.77
CA VAL A 21 15.95 -11.06 -29.08
C VAL A 21 16.81 -12.33 -29.02
N PRO A 22 16.51 -13.38 -29.82
CA PRO A 22 17.28 -14.62 -29.81
C PRO A 22 18.77 -14.41 -30.09
N GLY A 23 19.62 -15.24 -29.48
CA GLY A 23 21.07 -15.18 -29.68
C GLY A 23 21.81 -14.00 -29.03
N THR A 24 21.12 -13.11 -28.30
CA THR A 24 21.74 -11.91 -27.72
C THR A 24 22.23 -12.05 -26.27
N SER A 25 22.18 -13.28 -25.71
CA SER A 25 22.59 -13.51 -24.32
C SER A 25 24.09 -13.32 -24.13
N ARG A 26 24.47 -12.35 -23.30
CA ARG A 26 25.88 -12.11 -22.95
C ARG A 26 26.09 -11.98 -21.44
N SER A 27 27.29 -12.30 -20.99
CA SER A 27 27.73 -12.01 -19.63
C SER A 27 28.15 -10.54 -19.56
N LEU A 28 27.56 -9.79 -18.64
CA LEU A 28 27.98 -8.43 -18.31
C LEU A 28 28.81 -8.53 -17.03
N LYS A 29 30.08 -8.14 -17.09
CA LYS A 29 30.94 -8.09 -15.90
C LYS A 29 30.45 -6.94 -15.03
N ALA A 30 30.20 -7.22 -13.76
CA ALA A 30 29.82 -6.24 -12.76
C ALA A 30 30.47 -6.64 -11.43
N ASP A 31 31.06 -5.66 -10.74
CA ASP A 31 31.61 -5.86 -9.40
C ASP A 31 30.54 -5.66 -8.31
N LEU A 32 29.48 -4.90 -8.62
CA LEU A 32 28.30 -4.68 -7.78
C LEU A 32 27.03 -4.64 -8.64
N VAL A 33 25.94 -5.18 -8.12
CA VAL A 33 24.60 -5.13 -8.73
C VAL A 33 23.63 -4.51 -7.72
N ILE A 34 22.92 -3.46 -8.13
CA ILE A 34 21.87 -2.80 -7.34
C ILE A 34 20.52 -3.11 -7.98
N LEU A 35 19.62 -3.76 -7.23
CA LEU A 35 18.28 -4.07 -7.68
C LEU A 35 17.35 -2.88 -7.33
N ALA A 36 16.86 -2.20 -8.36
CA ALA A 36 15.92 -1.07 -8.24
C ALA A 36 14.59 -1.41 -8.93
N LEU A 37 13.99 -2.54 -8.55
CA LEU A 37 12.78 -3.08 -9.17
C LEU A 37 11.48 -2.42 -8.68
N GLY A 38 11.57 -1.60 -7.63
CA GLY A 38 10.42 -1.06 -6.91
C GLY A 38 10.17 -1.82 -5.61
N PHE A 39 8.95 -1.67 -5.08
CA PHE A 39 8.50 -2.29 -3.85
C PHE A 39 7.06 -2.77 -4.01
N ASP A 40 6.71 -3.83 -3.28
CA ASP A 40 5.37 -4.37 -3.19
C ASP A 40 4.87 -4.28 -1.74
N PRO A 41 3.55 -4.22 -1.51
CA PRO A 41 2.99 -4.30 -0.16
C PRO A 41 3.30 -5.65 0.50
N GLU A 42 3.63 -5.61 1.78
CA GLU A 42 3.69 -6.81 2.63
C GLU A 42 2.27 -7.33 2.95
N ASP A 43 2.18 -8.54 3.50
CA ASP A 43 0.90 -9.10 4.00
C ASP A 43 0.47 -8.40 5.30
N ILE A 44 -0.07 -7.18 5.17
CA ILE A 44 -0.53 -6.34 6.27
C ILE A 44 -1.61 -7.03 7.12
N PRO A 45 -2.66 -7.68 6.54
CA PRO A 45 -3.66 -8.39 7.32
C PRO A 45 -3.05 -9.46 8.24
N ALA A 46 -2.07 -10.24 7.75
CA ALA A 46 -1.39 -11.22 8.58
C ALA A 46 -0.47 -10.57 9.62
N ALA A 47 0.30 -9.56 9.22
CA ALA A 47 1.27 -8.88 10.09
C ALA A 47 0.61 -8.21 11.31
N PHE A 48 -0.59 -7.67 11.14
CA PHE A 48 -1.35 -7.04 12.23
C PHE A 48 -2.40 -7.95 12.88
N GLY A 49 -2.52 -9.21 12.45
CA GLY A 49 -3.59 -10.10 12.93
C GLY A 49 -5.00 -9.64 12.57
N ALA A 50 -5.12 -8.71 11.62
CA ALA A 50 -6.36 -8.05 11.21
C ALA A 50 -6.86 -8.68 9.90
N ARG A 51 -7.35 -9.93 9.97
CA ARG A 51 -7.76 -10.70 8.77
C ARG A 51 -8.92 -10.10 7.99
N ASP A 52 -9.72 -9.26 8.65
CA ASP A 52 -10.85 -8.56 8.04
C ASP A 52 -10.42 -7.28 7.28
N LEU A 53 -9.12 -6.96 7.28
CA LEU A 53 -8.56 -5.86 6.51
C LEU A 53 -8.49 -6.25 5.03
N ALA A 54 -9.34 -5.62 4.22
CA ALA A 54 -9.49 -5.94 2.81
C ALA A 54 -8.32 -5.39 1.97
N THR A 55 -7.81 -6.23 1.08
CA THR A 55 -6.72 -5.88 0.15
C THR A 55 -7.12 -6.11 -1.30
N THR A 56 -6.49 -5.38 -2.21
CA THR A 56 -6.62 -5.62 -3.65
C THR A 56 -5.84 -6.86 -4.05
N ARG A 57 -6.00 -7.32 -5.30
CA ARG A 57 -5.16 -8.39 -5.87
C ARG A 57 -3.65 -8.09 -5.86
N TRP A 58 -3.27 -6.83 -5.64
CA TRP A 58 -1.88 -6.36 -5.60
C TRP A 58 -1.37 -6.15 -4.16
N GLY A 59 -2.15 -6.55 -3.14
CA GLY A 59 -1.77 -6.42 -1.73
C GLY A 59 -1.99 -5.03 -1.11
N THR A 60 -2.33 -4.02 -1.91
CA THR A 60 -2.67 -2.68 -1.38
C THR A 60 -3.99 -2.69 -0.62
N LEU A 61 -4.14 -1.80 0.36
CA LEU A 61 -5.34 -1.71 1.19
C LEU A 61 -6.50 -1.12 0.38
N ILE A 62 -7.68 -1.72 0.54
CA ILE A 62 -8.93 -1.16 -0.01
C ILE A 62 -9.45 -0.11 0.98
N VAL A 63 -9.71 1.08 0.47
CA VAL A 63 -10.32 2.18 1.23
C VAL A 63 -11.50 2.77 0.50
N ASP A 64 -12.42 3.38 1.25
CA ASP A 64 -13.44 4.25 0.67
C ASP A 64 -12.77 5.52 0.10
N PRO A 65 -12.96 5.86 -1.18
CA PRO A 65 -12.24 6.94 -1.84
C PRO A 65 -12.66 8.36 -1.39
N ARG A 66 -13.70 8.50 -0.57
CA ARG A 66 -14.16 9.78 -0.02
C ARG A 66 -13.69 10.00 1.41
N THR A 67 -13.46 8.93 2.15
CA THR A 67 -13.13 8.98 3.59
C THR A 67 -11.76 8.41 3.92
N MET A 68 -11.15 7.64 3.02
CA MET A 68 -9.91 6.89 3.25
C MET A 68 -10.02 5.84 4.37
N MET A 69 -11.24 5.50 4.81
CA MET A 69 -11.50 4.44 5.78
C MET A 69 -11.35 3.07 5.11
N THR A 70 -10.71 2.13 5.80
CA THR A 70 -10.54 0.75 5.36
C THR A 70 -11.83 -0.06 5.55
N SER A 71 -11.79 -1.38 5.33
CA SER A 71 -12.89 -2.28 5.72
C SER A 71 -13.12 -2.39 7.23
N ILE A 72 -12.16 -1.94 8.05
CA ILE A 72 -12.27 -1.95 9.50
C ILE A 72 -12.69 -0.55 9.96
N ASP A 73 -13.81 -0.50 10.69
CA ASP A 73 -14.37 0.75 11.22
C ASP A 73 -13.35 1.47 12.13
N GLY A 74 -13.22 2.78 11.94
CA GLY A 74 -12.24 3.60 12.65
C GLY A 74 -10.77 3.42 12.21
N VAL A 75 -10.46 2.53 11.26
CA VAL A 75 -9.12 2.36 10.69
C VAL A 75 -9.05 3.00 9.32
N PHE A 76 -8.06 3.87 9.11
CA PHE A 76 -7.86 4.64 7.89
C PHE A 76 -6.49 4.34 7.29
N ALA A 77 -6.36 4.46 5.97
CA ALA A 77 -5.10 4.28 5.27
C ALA A 77 -4.95 5.31 4.13
N ALA A 78 -3.73 5.74 3.86
CA ALA A 78 -3.42 6.72 2.81
C ALA A 78 -2.00 6.49 2.27
N GLY A 79 -1.70 7.03 1.09
CA GLY A 79 -0.39 6.96 0.47
C GLY A 79 -0.15 5.66 -0.31
N ASP A 80 1.13 5.30 -0.45
CA ASP A 80 1.55 4.21 -1.34
C ASP A 80 0.95 2.85 -0.95
N ILE A 81 0.58 2.64 0.32
CA ILE A 81 -0.07 1.40 0.77
C ILE A 81 -1.49 1.22 0.19
N VAL A 82 -2.11 2.31 -0.27
CA VAL A 82 -3.42 2.32 -0.93
C VAL A 82 -3.25 2.34 -2.45
N ARG A 83 -2.42 3.25 -2.97
CA ARG A 83 -2.28 3.53 -4.40
C ARG A 83 -1.25 2.66 -5.13
N GLY A 84 -0.22 2.19 -4.41
CA GLY A 84 1.04 1.74 -4.99
C GLY A 84 2.01 2.89 -5.24
N ALA A 85 3.23 2.57 -5.70
CA ALA A 85 4.32 3.51 -5.90
C ALA A 85 3.89 4.74 -6.74
N SER A 86 3.94 5.92 -6.11
CA SER A 86 3.44 7.17 -6.69
C SER A 86 4.31 8.38 -6.30
N LEU A 87 3.83 9.59 -6.61
CA LEU A 87 4.44 10.84 -6.21
C LEU A 87 4.02 11.26 -4.81
N VAL A 88 4.94 11.90 -4.08
CA VAL A 88 4.71 12.44 -2.73
C VAL A 88 3.48 13.35 -2.64
N VAL A 89 3.19 14.13 -3.69
CA VAL A 89 2.01 15.02 -3.71
C VAL A 89 0.69 14.26 -3.56
N TRP A 90 0.61 13.03 -4.08
CA TRP A 90 -0.58 12.18 -3.94
C TRP A 90 -0.73 11.69 -2.51
N ALA A 91 0.36 11.23 -1.89
CA ALA A 91 0.33 10.83 -0.48
C ALA A 91 -0.07 11.99 0.45
N ILE A 92 0.44 13.21 0.20
CA ILE A 92 0.05 14.40 0.96
C ILE A 92 -1.44 14.69 0.80
N ARG A 93 -1.95 14.64 -0.42
CA ARG A 93 -3.38 14.88 -0.70
C ARG A 93 -4.26 13.87 0.03
N GLU A 94 -3.94 12.59 -0.08
CA GLU A 94 -4.66 11.49 0.56
C GLU A 94 -4.59 11.58 2.10
N ALA A 95 -3.45 11.99 2.65
CA ALA A 95 -3.30 12.22 4.09
C ALA A 95 -4.18 13.36 4.60
N GLN A 96 -4.35 14.45 3.82
CA GLN A 96 -5.26 15.54 4.17
C GLN A 96 -6.73 15.09 4.16
N GLU A 97 -7.10 14.25 3.20
CA GLU A 97 -8.45 13.66 3.11
C GLU A 97 -8.71 12.72 4.28
N ALA A 98 -7.77 11.83 4.59
CA ALA A 98 -7.83 10.92 5.73
C ALA A 98 -7.91 11.68 7.07
N ALA A 99 -7.07 12.71 7.28
CA ALA A 99 -7.10 13.51 8.50
C ALA A 99 -8.47 14.21 8.70
N THR A 100 -9.06 14.73 7.62
CA THR A 100 -10.39 15.34 7.67
C THR A 100 -11.46 14.30 8.02
N ALA A 101 -11.37 13.11 7.47
CA ALA A 101 -12.31 12.02 7.73
C ALA A 101 -12.19 11.48 9.17
N ILE A 102 -10.97 11.26 9.66
CA ILE A 102 -10.67 10.88 11.05
C ILE A 102 -11.25 11.92 12.00
N HIS A 103 -11.04 13.20 11.73
CA HIS A 103 -11.60 14.26 12.57
C HIS A 103 -13.13 14.20 12.64
N ARG A 104 -13.82 14.05 11.50
CA ARG A 104 -15.28 13.90 11.46
C ARG A 104 -15.76 12.65 12.19
N TYR A 105 -15.07 11.53 12.01
CA TYR A 105 -15.37 10.26 12.66
C TYR A 105 -15.33 10.38 14.19
N LEU A 106 -14.26 10.98 14.73
CA LEU A 106 -14.09 11.22 16.16
C LEU A 106 -15.10 12.25 16.69
N ALA A 107 -15.37 13.32 15.95
CA ALA A 107 -16.34 14.36 16.34
C ALA A 107 -17.77 13.83 16.47
N GLN A 108 -18.09 12.73 15.78
CA GLN A 108 -19.38 12.04 15.89
C GLN A 108 -19.47 11.09 17.11
N GLY A 109 -18.44 11.04 17.95
CA GLY A 109 -18.42 10.24 19.18
C GLY A 109 -17.86 8.83 19.03
N HIS A 110 -17.39 8.44 17.85
CA HIS A 110 -16.87 7.09 17.54
C HIS A 110 -15.47 6.78 18.12
N GLY A 111 -15.06 7.46 19.19
CA GLY A 111 -13.80 7.22 19.91
C GLY A 111 -13.94 7.15 21.44
N ALA A 112 -15.16 7.25 21.98
CA ALA A 112 -15.39 7.33 23.43
C ALA A 112 -15.70 5.98 24.10
N ALA A 113 -15.77 4.88 23.35
CA ALA A 113 -16.34 3.61 23.82
C ALA A 113 -15.35 2.43 23.98
N THR A 114 -14.05 2.66 23.87
CA THR A 114 -13.02 1.62 24.05
C THR A 114 -11.85 2.28 24.76
N ASP A 115 -11.83 2.43 26.08
CA ASP A 115 -11.48 1.37 27.02
C ASP A 115 -11.58 1.93 28.45
N ARG A 116 -12.57 1.49 29.25
CA ARG A 116 -12.58 1.74 30.72
C ARG A 116 -12.04 0.53 31.50
N SER A 117 -11.57 -0.51 30.83
CA SER A 117 -11.04 -1.73 31.45
C SER A 117 -9.52 -1.67 31.67
N ALA A 118 -8.71 -1.15 30.74
CA ALA A 118 -7.26 -1.02 30.96
C ALA A 118 -6.92 0.09 31.97
N ALA A 119 -7.77 1.11 32.11
CA ALA A 119 -7.63 2.11 33.17
C ALA A 119 -7.83 1.51 34.58
N ALA A 120 -8.60 0.42 34.71
CA ALA A 120 -8.83 -0.25 35.99
C ALA A 120 -7.66 -1.15 36.40
N GLU A 121 -6.98 -1.81 35.46
CA GLU A 121 -5.81 -2.65 35.76
C GLU A 121 -4.62 -1.85 36.31
N PHE A 122 -4.43 -0.61 35.87
CA PHE A 122 -3.38 0.27 36.40
C PHE A 122 -3.70 0.87 37.77
N ALA A 123 -4.97 0.92 38.18
CA ALA A 123 -5.38 1.54 39.44
C ALA A 123 -5.30 0.60 40.66
N THR A 124 -5.26 -0.73 40.43
CA THR A 124 -5.16 -1.75 41.50
C THR A 124 -3.73 -2.23 41.78
N ALA A 125 -2.73 -1.71 41.06
CA ALA A 125 -1.31 -2.06 41.25
C ALA A 125 -0.53 -1.02 42.09
N GLY A 126 -1.22 -0.24 42.93
CA GLY A 126 -0.64 0.72 43.87
C GLY A 126 -0.97 0.38 45.31
#